data_AF-A0A3R7QAB0-F1
#
_entry.id   AF-A0A3R7QAB0-F1
#
_cell.length_a   1.000
_cell.length_b   1.000
_cell.length_c   1.000
_cell.angle_alpha   90.00
_cell.angle_beta   90.00
_cell.angle_gamma   90.00
#
_symmetry.space_group_name_H-M   'P 1'
#
loop_
_entity.id
_entity.type
_entity.pdbx_description
1 polymer ?
#
loop_
_entity_poly.entity_id
_entity_poly.type
_entity_poly.pdbx_seq_one_letter_code
_entity_poly.pdbx_strand_id
1 'polypeptide(L)'
;MARRFFISLLLFLFTGQNYAGGYFNSNARGVAIGGYDPVAYFVLKMAAQGTDAHQTDWQGVTWYFSNEKHKNMFVSDPEGFAPKFGGWCAMAMTGGQVAEVDFDNGWTVDATGLYFNINKDVRLRWLRGYNRNVRKGNESWPDTRRAIEQGSAAIHRRTQMPDYYND
;
A
#
# COMPACT_ATOMS: atom_id res chain seq x y z
N MET A 1 4.51 -65.05 10.83
CA MET A 1 5.46 -64.01 11.29
C MET A 1 5.37 -62.83 10.35
N ALA A 2 4.82 -61.69 10.78
CA ALA A 2 4.78 -60.47 9.98
C ALA A 2 5.65 -59.42 10.67
N ARG A 3 6.74 -59.00 10.02
CA ARG A 3 7.69 -58.02 10.55
C ARG A 3 7.40 -56.67 9.88
N ARG A 4 6.84 -55.73 10.66
CA ARG A 4 6.47 -54.38 10.22
C ARG A 4 7.73 -53.51 10.20
N PHE A 5 8.02 -52.84 9.08
CA PHE A 5 9.03 -51.79 8.99
C PHE A 5 8.41 -50.46 9.45
N PHE A 6 9.01 -49.84 10.47
CA PHE A 6 8.67 -48.48 10.91
C PHE A 6 9.33 -47.47 9.96
N ILE A 7 8.53 -46.62 9.33
CA ILE A 7 9.01 -45.41 8.63
C ILE A 7 8.90 -44.25 9.62
N SER A 8 10.03 -43.76 10.10
CA SER A 8 10.12 -42.55 10.92
C SER A 8 10.00 -41.33 10.03
N LEU A 9 8.87 -40.63 10.10
CA LEU A 9 8.61 -39.37 9.41
C LEU A 9 9.20 -38.21 10.23
N LEU A 10 10.34 -37.66 9.80
CA LEU A 10 10.86 -36.39 10.34
C LEU A 10 10.00 -35.23 9.80
N LEU A 11 9.17 -34.66 10.67
CA LEU A 11 8.46 -33.41 10.42
C LEU A 11 9.40 -32.23 10.68
N PHE A 12 9.91 -31.61 9.61
CA PHE A 12 10.51 -30.27 9.70
C PHE A 12 9.39 -29.24 9.88
N LEU A 13 9.22 -28.74 11.11
CA LEU A 13 8.39 -27.56 11.37
C LEU A 13 9.15 -26.32 10.89
N PHE A 14 8.90 -25.90 9.65
CA PHE A 14 9.23 -24.54 9.23
C PHE A 14 8.31 -23.58 9.98
N THR A 15 8.84 -22.95 11.02
CA THR A 15 8.19 -21.78 11.61
C THR A 15 8.39 -20.62 10.63
N GLY A 16 7.44 -20.45 9.71
CA GLY A 16 7.40 -19.24 8.91
C GLY A 16 7.26 -18.04 9.85
N GLN A 17 8.23 -17.12 9.81
CA GLN A 17 8.04 -15.80 10.40
C GLN A 17 6.87 -15.15 9.65
N ASN A 18 5.71 -15.06 10.31
CA ASN A 18 4.62 -14.21 9.85
C ASN A 18 5.12 -12.77 10.02
N TYR A 19 5.60 -12.16 8.94
CA TYR A 19 5.79 -10.72 8.90
C TYR A 19 4.42 -10.09 9.07
N ALA A 20 4.15 -9.54 10.26
CA ALA A 20 2.88 -8.93 10.62
C ALA A 20 2.65 -7.56 9.95
N GLY A 21 3.28 -7.30 8.80
CA GLY A 21 3.10 -6.08 8.02
C GLY A 21 2.52 -6.41 6.66
N GLY A 22 1.31 -5.93 6.38
CA GLY A 22 0.75 -5.98 5.03
C GLY A 22 1.62 -5.22 4.02
N TYR A 23 1.32 -5.36 2.73
CA TYR A 23 2.03 -4.63 1.66
C TYR A 23 1.65 -3.15 1.54
N PHE A 24 0.63 -2.73 2.29
CA PHE A 24 0.19 -1.35 2.32
C PHE A 24 1.22 -0.46 3.01
N ASN A 25 1.38 0.75 2.48
CA ASN A 25 2.17 1.81 3.09
C ASN A 25 1.55 2.16 4.44
N SER A 26 2.21 1.74 5.53
CA SER A 26 1.77 1.99 6.90
C SER A 26 2.86 2.68 7.71
N ASN A 27 2.44 3.45 8.72
CA ASN A 27 3.39 4.05 9.65
C ASN A 27 4.01 2.99 10.60
N ALA A 28 4.91 3.42 11.49
CA ALA A 28 5.60 2.54 12.44
C ALA A 28 4.67 1.79 13.42
N ARG A 29 3.39 2.20 13.53
CA ARG A 29 2.37 1.53 14.33
C ARG A 29 1.51 0.55 13.52
N GLY A 30 1.82 0.32 12.25
CA GLY A 30 1.03 -0.54 11.36
C GLY A 30 -0.26 0.11 10.86
N VAL A 31 -0.41 1.43 10.99
CA VAL A 31 -1.60 2.14 10.52
C VAL A 31 -1.42 2.56 9.05
N ALA A 32 -2.34 2.09 8.21
CA ALA A 32 -2.37 2.32 6.77
C ALA A 32 -2.40 3.81 6.43
N ILE A 33 -1.74 4.16 5.33
CA ILE A 33 -1.67 5.48 4.72
C ILE A 33 -1.44 6.61 5.72
N GLY A 34 -0.62 6.36 6.76
CA GLY A 34 -0.30 7.37 7.77
C GLY A 34 -1.46 7.75 8.70
N GLY A 35 -2.56 6.98 8.74
CA GLY A 35 -3.75 7.29 9.53
C GLY A 35 -4.81 8.11 8.80
N TYR A 36 -4.59 8.41 7.52
CA TYR A 36 -5.60 9.09 6.70
C TYR A 36 -6.78 8.15 6.40
N ASP A 37 -7.95 8.76 6.23
CA ASP A 37 -9.18 8.09 5.84
C ASP A 37 -9.20 7.86 4.31
N PRO A 38 -9.13 6.61 3.82
CA PRO A 38 -9.12 6.35 2.38
C PRO A 38 -10.43 6.77 1.70
N VAL A 39 -11.56 6.66 2.40
CA VAL A 39 -12.90 6.99 1.86
C VAL A 39 -13.06 8.50 1.68
N ALA A 40 -12.44 9.31 2.55
CA ALA A 40 -12.48 10.76 2.46
C ALA A 40 -11.94 11.30 1.11
N TYR A 41 -10.91 10.68 0.54
CA TYR A 41 -10.39 11.08 -0.78
C TYR A 41 -11.44 10.93 -1.89
N PHE A 42 -12.31 9.93 -1.79
CA PHE A 42 -13.36 9.68 -2.78
C PHE A 42 -14.58 10.56 -2.56
N VAL A 43 -15.05 10.63 -1.31
CA VAL A 43 -16.34 11.25 -0.95
C VAL A 43 -16.21 12.75 -0.71
N LEU A 44 -15.18 13.16 0.04
CA LEU A 44 -14.97 14.56 0.44
C LEU A 44 -14.00 15.30 -0.50
N LYS A 45 -13.29 14.57 -1.37
CA LYS A 45 -12.23 15.11 -2.24
C LYS A 45 -11.16 15.87 -1.46
N MET A 46 -10.80 15.36 -0.28
CA MET A 46 -9.75 15.90 0.57
C MET A 46 -9.04 14.79 1.34
N ALA A 47 -7.81 15.04 1.73
CA ALA A 47 -7.12 14.25 2.73
C ALA A 47 -7.73 14.58 4.11
N ALA A 48 -8.25 13.57 4.80
CA ALA A 48 -8.77 13.70 6.15
C ALA A 48 -8.09 12.69 7.08
N GLN A 49 -7.73 13.11 8.28
CA GLN A 49 -7.22 12.21 9.31
C GLN A 49 -8.35 11.39 9.91
N GLY A 50 -8.13 10.09 10.04
CA GLY A 50 -8.96 9.21 10.83
C GLY A 50 -8.47 9.11 12.27
N THR A 51 -9.21 8.35 13.08
CA THR A 51 -8.86 8.09 14.48
C THR A 51 -8.98 6.61 14.81
N ASP A 52 -8.39 6.19 15.92
CA ASP A 52 -8.51 4.83 16.45
C ASP A 52 -9.94 4.51 16.93
N ALA A 53 -10.76 5.52 17.24
CA ALA A 53 -12.18 5.36 17.55
C ALA A 53 -12.98 4.79 16.37
N HIS A 54 -12.53 5.04 15.13
CA HIS A 54 -13.13 4.48 13.92
C HIS A 54 -12.05 3.76 13.13
N GLN A 55 -11.81 2.49 13.47
CA GLN A 55 -10.80 1.66 12.81
C GLN A 55 -11.30 0.28 12.39
N THR A 56 -10.60 -0.34 11.45
CA THR A 56 -10.75 -1.76 11.09
C THR A 56 -9.41 -2.35 10.65
N ASP A 57 -9.20 -3.66 10.85
CA ASP A 57 -8.02 -4.35 10.35
C ASP A 57 -8.35 -5.05 9.02
N TRP A 58 -7.54 -4.81 8.01
CA TRP A 58 -7.70 -5.45 6.70
C TRP A 58 -6.36 -5.57 5.99
N GLN A 59 -6.08 -6.76 5.43
CA GLN A 59 -4.82 -7.08 4.73
C GLN A 59 -3.56 -6.85 5.58
N GLY A 60 -3.64 -7.14 6.89
CA GLY A 60 -2.49 -7.08 7.79
C GLY A 60 -2.04 -5.68 8.20
N VAL A 61 -2.88 -4.66 8.03
CA VAL A 61 -2.68 -3.30 8.55
C VAL A 61 -3.98 -2.75 9.13
N THR A 62 -3.86 -1.79 10.04
CA THR A 62 -5.01 -1.09 10.63
C THR A 62 -5.38 0.13 9.80
N TRP A 63 -6.65 0.30 9.49
CA TRP A 63 -7.20 1.42 8.73
C TRP A 63 -7.99 2.34 9.65
N TYR A 64 -7.73 3.65 9.57
CA TYR A 64 -8.45 4.67 10.32
C TYR A 64 -9.43 5.42 9.44
N PHE A 65 -10.51 5.91 10.04
CA PHE A 65 -11.56 6.67 9.37
C PHE A 65 -11.92 7.91 10.17
N SER A 66 -12.33 8.97 9.48
CA SER A 66 -12.75 10.23 10.09
C SER A 66 -14.11 10.11 10.80
N ASN A 67 -14.89 9.08 10.47
CA ASN A 67 -16.20 8.80 11.07
C ASN A 67 -16.65 7.34 10.81
N GLU A 68 -17.66 6.89 11.55
CA GLU A 68 -18.20 5.51 11.45
C GLU A 68 -18.80 5.20 10.07
N LYS A 69 -19.39 6.18 9.38
CA LYS A 69 -19.96 5.97 8.05
C LYS A 69 -18.88 5.61 7.03
N HIS A 70 -17.74 6.31 7.06
CA HIS A 70 -16.60 6.02 6.19
C HIS A 70 -16.01 4.64 6.49
N LYS A 71 -15.86 4.27 7.78
CA LYS A 71 -15.47 2.91 8.16
C LYS A 71 -16.39 1.86 7.55
N ASN A 72 -17.71 2.04 7.68
CA ASN A 72 -18.69 1.10 7.13
C ASN A 72 -18.63 1.01 5.59
N MET A 73 -18.40 2.14 4.91
CA MET A 73 -18.18 2.15 3.46
C MET A 73 -16.94 1.33 3.08
N PHE A 74 -15.83 1.53 3.77
CA PHE A 74 -14.61 0.74 3.53
C PHE A 74 -14.81 -0.75 3.82
N VAL A 75 -15.43 -1.11 4.95
CA VAL A 75 -15.71 -2.52 5.29
C VAL A 75 -16.60 -3.19 4.23
N SER A 76 -17.51 -2.44 3.61
CA SER A 76 -18.40 -2.97 2.56
C SER A 76 -17.71 -3.18 1.21
N ASP A 77 -16.69 -2.38 0.88
CA ASP A 77 -15.93 -2.46 -0.38
C ASP A 77 -14.48 -1.99 -0.18
N PRO A 78 -13.63 -2.78 0.50
CA PRO A 78 -12.30 -2.33 0.85
C PRO A 78 -11.41 -2.16 -0.38
N GLU A 79 -11.61 -2.95 -1.43
CA GLU A 79 -10.85 -2.86 -2.68
C GLU A 79 -11.19 -1.61 -3.50
N GLY A 80 -12.42 -1.11 -3.41
CA GLY A 80 -12.86 0.13 -4.04
C GLY A 80 -12.26 1.39 -3.41
N PHE A 81 -11.96 1.36 -2.11
CA PHE A 81 -11.42 2.51 -1.37
C PHE A 81 -9.91 2.43 -1.11
N ALA A 82 -9.32 1.24 -1.09
CA ALA A 82 -7.89 1.09 -0.89
C ALA A 82 -7.08 1.74 -2.03
N PRO A 83 -5.95 2.41 -1.71
CA PRO A 83 -5.10 3.00 -2.72
C PRO A 83 -4.49 1.93 -3.63
N LYS A 84 -4.38 2.27 -4.90
CA LYS A 84 -3.57 1.50 -5.85
C LYS A 84 -2.10 1.51 -5.40
N PHE A 85 -1.40 0.45 -5.81
CA PHE A 85 0.00 0.25 -5.47
C PHE A 85 0.29 0.30 -3.96
N GLY A 86 -0.67 -0.16 -3.15
CA GLY A 86 -0.54 -0.21 -1.70
C GLY A 86 -0.40 1.16 -1.02
N GLY A 87 -0.63 2.27 -1.72
CA GLY A 87 -0.38 3.62 -1.18
C GLY A 87 1.09 4.06 -1.26
N TRP A 88 1.91 3.38 -2.05
CA TRP A 88 3.25 3.82 -2.42
C TRP A 88 3.22 4.74 -3.65
N CYS A 89 4.33 5.45 -3.91
CA CYS A 89 4.42 6.42 -5.00
C CYS A 89 4.15 5.77 -6.38
N ALA A 90 3.08 6.19 -7.04
CA ALA A 90 2.64 5.69 -8.33
C ALA A 90 3.65 5.98 -9.45
N MET A 91 4.43 7.08 -9.35
CA MET A 91 5.53 7.34 -10.28
C MET A 91 6.69 6.36 -10.10
N ALA A 92 7.14 6.12 -8.86
CA ALA A 92 8.20 5.16 -8.58
C ALA A 92 7.81 3.74 -9.02
N MET A 93 6.53 3.40 -8.84
CA MET A 93 5.99 2.11 -9.27
C MET A 93 6.14 1.88 -10.78
N THR A 94 6.19 2.93 -11.62
CA THR A 94 6.41 2.76 -13.07
C THR A 94 7.77 2.16 -13.44
N GLY A 95 8.73 2.17 -12.51
CA GLY A 95 10.04 1.54 -12.60
C GLY A 95 10.23 0.40 -11.60
N GLY A 96 9.15 -0.12 -10.99
CA GLY A 96 9.22 -1.18 -9.98
C GLY A 96 9.86 -0.78 -8.65
N GLN A 97 9.93 0.52 -8.35
CA GLN A 97 10.51 1.04 -7.12
C GLN A 97 9.44 1.38 -6.08
N VAL A 98 9.83 1.36 -4.81
CA VAL A 98 8.98 1.74 -3.67
C VAL A 98 9.46 3.07 -3.12
N ALA A 99 8.59 4.07 -3.05
CA ALA A 99 8.93 5.36 -2.46
C ALA A 99 7.79 5.89 -1.58
N GLU A 100 8.17 6.66 -0.57
CA GLU A 100 7.24 7.38 0.30
C GLU A 100 6.32 8.33 -0.49
N VAL A 101 5.29 8.85 0.18
CA VAL A 101 4.26 9.69 -0.43
C VAL A 101 3.95 10.92 0.40
N ASP A 102 3.31 11.89 -0.23
CA ASP A 102 2.60 12.98 0.44
C ASP A 102 1.09 12.65 0.38
N PHE A 103 0.51 12.29 1.53
CA PHE A 103 -0.91 11.97 1.63
C PHE A 103 -1.79 13.22 1.51
N ASP A 104 -1.30 14.40 1.89
CA ASP A 104 -2.07 15.65 1.83
C ASP A 104 -2.16 16.21 0.41
N ASN A 105 -1.05 16.19 -0.33
CA ASN A 105 -0.93 16.92 -1.62
C ASN A 105 -0.53 16.04 -2.81
N GLY A 106 -0.09 14.81 -2.58
CA GLY A 106 0.44 13.91 -3.61
C GLY A 106 -0.60 12.98 -4.25
N TRP A 107 -1.89 13.17 -4.01
CA TRP A 107 -2.93 12.17 -4.32
C TRP A 107 -3.79 12.51 -5.55
N THR A 108 -4.26 11.48 -6.25
CA THR A 108 -5.24 11.57 -7.33
C THR A 108 -6.33 10.55 -7.10
N VAL A 109 -7.58 10.96 -7.21
CA VAL A 109 -8.74 10.05 -7.29
C VAL A 109 -9.43 10.24 -8.64
N ASP A 110 -9.67 9.14 -9.32
CA ASP A 110 -10.42 9.07 -10.57
C ASP A 110 -11.23 7.76 -10.66
N ALA A 111 -11.69 7.40 -11.86
CA ALA A 111 -12.47 6.18 -12.08
C ALA A 111 -11.66 4.88 -11.92
N THR A 112 -10.33 4.92 -11.97
CA THR A 112 -9.49 3.73 -11.81
C THR A 112 -8.99 3.56 -10.37
N GLY A 113 -9.04 4.60 -9.54
CA GLY A 113 -8.90 4.50 -8.09
C GLY A 113 -8.16 5.68 -7.44
N LEU A 114 -7.64 5.43 -6.23
CA LEU A 114 -6.81 6.36 -5.47
C LEU A 114 -5.32 6.06 -5.69
N TYR A 115 -4.56 7.06 -6.12
CA TYR A 115 -3.11 6.97 -6.32
C TYR A 115 -2.41 8.02 -5.46
N PHE A 116 -1.25 7.68 -4.92
CA PHE A 116 -0.38 8.61 -4.20
C PHE A 116 0.94 8.81 -4.91
N ASN A 117 1.57 9.96 -4.71
CA ASN A 117 2.90 10.30 -5.21
C ASN A 117 3.70 10.98 -4.10
N ILE A 118 5.02 10.98 -4.25
CA ILE A 118 5.96 11.55 -3.28
C ILE A 118 5.69 13.03 -2.95
N ASN A 119 5.19 13.80 -3.91
CA ASN A 119 4.77 15.19 -3.75
C ASN A 119 3.84 15.63 -4.89
N LYS A 120 3.39 16.88 -4.82
CA LYS A 120 2.50 17.51 -5.81
C LYS A 120 3.13 17.61 -7.21
N ASP A 121 4.43 17.90 -7.32
CA ASP A 121 5.08 18.10 -8.63
C ASP A 121 5.25 16.78 -9.39
N VAL A 122 5.63 15.73 -8.67
CA VAL A 122 5.69 14.36 -9.20
C VAL A 122 4.29 13.89 -9.59
N ARG A 123 3.26 14.18 -8.79
CA ARG A 123 1.86 13.93 -9.17
C ARG A 123 1.51 14.58 -10.51
N LEU A 124 1.86 15.86 -10.70
CA LEU A 124 1.57 16.57 -11.96
C LEU A 124 2.30 15.93 -13.16
N ARG A 125 3.55 15.51 -12.99
CA ARG A 125 4.28 14.79 -14.06
C ARG A 125 3.73 13.39 -14.30
N TRP A 126 3.31 12.69 -13.26
CA TRP A 126 2.65 11.40 -13.38
C TRP A 126 1.35 11.53 -14.20
N LEU A 127 0.58 12.60 -13.97
CA LEU A 127 -0.64 12.90 -14.72
C LEU A 127 -0.38 13.21 -16.21
N ARG A 128 0.75 13.85 -16.57
CA ARG A 128 1.10 14.10 -17.99
C ARG A 128 1.20 12.82 -18.81
N GLY A 129 1.61 11.72 -18.18
CA GLY A 129 1.75 10.40 -18.81
C GLY A 129 0.74 9.37 -18.31
N TYR A 130 -0.42 9.79 -17.79
CA TYR A 130 -1.32 8.99 -16.96
C TYR A 130 -1.53 7.56 -17.46
N ASN A 131 -2.06 7.36 -18.67
CA ASN A 131 -2.34 6.02 -19.22
C ASN A 131 -1.10 5.13 -19.33
N ARG A 132 0.05 5.71 -19.73
CA ARG A 132 1.33 5.00 -19.80
C ARG A 132 1.82 4.64 -18.39
N ASN A 133 1.69 5.56 -17.44
CA ASN A 133 2.18 5.38 -16.08
C ASN A 133 1.34 4.38 -15.28
N VAL A 134 0.01 4.41 -15.39
CA VAL A 134 -0.87 3.41 -14.78
C VAL A 134 -0.54 2.02 -15.31
N ARG A 135 -0.40 1.86 -16.64
CA ARG A 135 -0.04 0.58 -17.24
C ARG A 135 1.30 0.06 -16.71
N LYS A 136 2.36 0.87 -16.76
CA LYS A 136 3.67 0.48 -16.25
C LYS A 136 3.64 0.13 -14.77
N GLY A 137 2.93 0.93 -13.97
CA GLY A 137 2.77 0.64 -12.55
C GLY A 137 2.07 -0.70 -12.31
N ASN A 138 1.02 -1.02 -13.08
CA ASN A 138 0.35 -2.31 -13.01
C ASN A 138 1.24 -3.48 -13.43
N GLU A 139 2.09 -3.29 -14.45
CA GLU A 139 3.08 -4.29 -14.88
C GLU A 139 4.11 -4.57 -13.78
N SER A 140 4.59 -3.55 -13.08
CA SER A 140 5.59 -3.71 -12.01
C SER A 140 5.00 -4.15 -10.66
N TRP A 141 3.74 -3.81 -10.39
CA TRP A 141 3.14 -3.99 -9.06
C TRP A 141 3.22 -5.41 -8.48
N PRO A 142 2.97 -6.51 -9.23
CA PRO A 142 3.02 -7.85 -8.66
C PRO A 142 4.38 -8.22 -8.05
N ASP A 143 5.48 -7.84 -8.71
CA ASP A 143 6.82 -8.13 -8.24
C ASP A 143 7.24 -7.19 -7.11
N THR A 144 6.92 -5.90 -7.22
CA THR A 144 7.20 -4.92 -6.16
C THR A 144 6.42 -5.24 -4.88
N ARG A 145 5.14 -5.64 -5.00
CA ARG A 145 4.33 -6.11 -3.87
C ARG A 145 4.98 -7.29 -3.17
N ARG A 146 5.43 -8.30 -3.93
CA ARG A 146 6.10 -9.48 -3.37
C ARG A 146 7.37 -9.10 -2.61
N ALA A 147 8.15 -8.15 -3.14
CA ALA A 147 9.35 -7.65 -2.47
C ALA A 147 9.02 -6.92 -1.15
N ILE A 148 7.90 -6.17 -1.10
CA ILE A 148 7.43 -5.54 0.15
C ILE A 148 7.02 -6.60 1.16
N GLU A 149 6.21 -7.58 0.76
CA GLU A 149 5.73 -8.66 1.63
C GLU A 149 6.89 -9.50 2.21
N GLN A 150 7.99 -9.63 1.47
CA GLN A 150 9.21 -10.31 1.90
C GLN A 150 10.18 -9.43 2.70
N GLY A 151 9.88 -8.13 2.86
CA GLY A 151 10.78 -7.17 3.49
C GLY A 151 12.07 -6.89 2.71
N SER A 152 12.12 -7.25 1.42
CA SER A 152 13.31 -7.08 0.56
C SER A 152 13.28 -5.80 -0.29
N ALA A 153 12.14 -5.10 -0.33
CA ALA A 153 12.02 -3.84 -1.05
C ALA A 153 12.80 -2.70 -0.38
N ALA A 154 13.64 -2.01 -1.17
CA ALA A 154 14.24 -0.75 -0.74
C ALA A 154 13.21 0.38 -0.82
N ILE A 155 12.96 1.07 0.31
CA ILE A 155 12.02 2.19 0.38
C ILE A 155 12.79 3.51 0.24
N HIS A 156 12.55 4.22 -0.86
CA HIS A 156 13.09 5.56 -1.08
C HIS A 156 12.35 6.59 -0.21
N ARG A 157 13.07 7.19 0.73
CA ARG A 157 12.54 8.20 1.68
C ARG A 157 12.44 9.57 1.03
N ARG A 158 11.41 10.36 1.38
CA ARG A 158 11.26 11.74 0.88
C ARG A 158 12.46 12.62 1.21
N THR A 159 13.05 12.40 2.38
CA THR A 159 14.22 13.15 2.88
C THR A 159 15.52 12.80 2.16
N GLN A 160 15.55 11.70 1.41
CA GLN A 160 16.75 11.17 0.76
C GLN A 160 16.63 11.20 -0.77
N MET A 161 15.59 11.84 -1.31
CA MET A 161 15.39 11.85 -2.75
C MET A 161 16.38 12.79 -3.45
N PRO A 162 17.21 12.26 -4.37
CA PRO A 162 18.02 13.06 -5.28
C PRO A 162 17.12 13.73 -6.34
N ASP A 163 17.69 14.65 -7.13
CA ASP A 163 17.10 15.34 -8.28
C ASP A 163 16.51 14.44 -9.39
N TYR A 164 16.36 13.12 -9.19
CA TYR A 164 15.72 12.15 -10.09
C TYR A 164 14.33 12.59 -10.58
N TYR A 165 13.71 13.51 -9.84
CA TYR A 165 12.40 14.09 -10.10
C TYR A 165 12.46 15.57 -10.53
N ASN A 166 13.61 16.10 -10.95
CA ASN A 166 13.73 17.49 -11.41
C ASN A 166 13.95 17.64 -12.92
N ASP A 167 14.09 16.54 -13.66
CA ASP A 167 14.17 16.54 -15.13
C ASP A 167 12.87 16.03 -15.80
#